data_AF-A0AA85IUT0-F1
#
_entry.id   AF-A0AA85IUT0-F1
#
_cell.length_a   1.000
_cell.length_b   1.000
_cell.length_c   1.000
_cell.angle_alpha   90.00
_cell.angle_beta   90.00
_cell.angle_gamma   90.00
#
_symmetry.space_group_name_H-M   'P 1'
#
loop_
_entity.id
_entity.type
_entity.pdbx_description
1 polymer ?
#
loop_
_entity_poly.entity_id
_entity_poly.type
_entity_poly.pdbx_seq_one_letter_code
_entity_poly.pdbx_strand_id
1 'polypeptide(L)'
;MTISLGNYFKIILCLICTLTNSSTGKRKCPTFINYIQKKHEIDFPEERYNLQCSDNNTQCLLYVYQEKSFWDAHKICKQLTGDLWVPETDVIIHYDYWIGIYKLLTSDDIDEPVWMTMTHHILNKENWVTDSLIFQDSMNCAVAKAMKSGKWYPTACRRRFFFVCHFKF
;
A
#
# COMPACT_ATOMS: atom_id res chain seq x y z
N MET A 1 30.48 -11.06 21.49
CA MET A 1 30.07 -11.58 20.17
C MET A 1 28.59 -11.89 20.24
N THR A 2 27.76 -10.88 19.96
CA THR A 2 26.29 -10.93 20.11
C THR A 2 25.67 -11.40 18.80
N ILE A 3 25.08 -12.59 18.82
CA ILE A 3 24.38 -13.17 17.67
C ILE A 3 23.03 -12.45 17.54
N SER A 4 22.80 -11.80 16.39
CA SER A 4 21.58 -11.08 16.06
C SER A 4 20.39 -12.03 15.90
N LEU A 5 19.46 -11.99 16.86
CA LEU A 5 18.21 -12.75 16.90
C LEU A 5 17.18 -12.37 15.81
N GLY A 6 17.49 -11.39 14.94
CA GLY A 6 16.55 -10.84 13.96
C GLY A 6 16.25 -11.72 12.74
N ASN A 7 17.12 -12.68 12.41
CA ASN A 7 16.98 -13.49 11.19
C ASN A 7 16.26 -14.84 11.38
N TYR A 8 16.19 -15.35 12.61
CA TYR A 8 15.51 -16.63 12.88
C TYR A 8 13.97 -16.50 12.86
N PHE A 9 13.42 -15.32 13.16
CA PHE A 9 11.98 -15.09 13.22
C PHE A 9 11.30 -15.03 11.83
N LYS A 10 12.06 -14.71 10.77
CA LYS A 10 11.55 -14.65 9.39
C LYS A 10 11.33 -16.04 8.78
N ILE A 11 12.10 -17.04 9.22
CA ILE A 11 12.04 -18.40 8.67
C ILE A 11 10.91 -19.22 9.32
N ILE A 12 10.60 -18.95 10.60
CA ILE A 12 9.56 -19.69 11.33
C ILE A 12 8.14 -19.32 10.86
N LEU A 13 7.89 -18.08 10.41
CA LEU A 13 6.58 -17.67 9.87
C LEU A 13 6.26 -18.30 8.49
N CYS A 14 7.26 -18.60 7.67
CA CYS A 14 7.04 -19.31 6.39
C CYS A 14 6.70 -20.79 6.61
N LEU A 15 7.32 -21.44 7.61
CA LEU A 15 7.12 -22.87 7.91
C LEU A 15 5.75 -23.20 8.52
N ILE A 16 5.11 -22.25 9.21
CA ILE A 16 3.76 -22.46 9.76
C ILE A 16 2.69 -22.34 8.65
N CYS A 17 2.98 -21.62 7.56
CA CYS A 17 2.04 -21.48 6.45
C CYS A 17 1.98 -22.70 5.52
N THR A 18 3.02 -23.54 5.47
CA THR A 18 3.08 -24.71 4.58
C THR A 18 2.58 -26.01 5.23
N LEU A 19 2.50 -26.08 6.56
CA LEU A 19 2.12 -27.30 7.28
C LEU A 19 0.62 -27.41 7.64
N THR A 20 -0.18 -26.37 7.42
CA THR A 20 -1.64 -26.45 7.60
C THR A 20 -2.35 -26.46 6.27
N ASN A 21 -2.05 -27.47 5.46
CA ASN A 21 -2.91 -27.91 4.36
C ASN A 21 -4.09 -28.67 4.98
N SER A 22 -5.02 -27.94 5.59
CA SER A 22 -6.26 -28.48 6.11
C SER A 22 -7.39 -27.61 5.55
N SER A 23 -8.18 -28.24 4.70
CA SER A 23 -9.42 -27.76 4.12
C SER A 23 -10.30 -27.05 5.15
N THR A 24 -10.24 -25.72 5.18
CA THR A 24 -11.25 -24.74 5.67
C THR A 24 -10.56 -23.39 5.81
N GLY A 25 -10.28 -22.74 4.67
CA GLY A 25 -9.57 -21.46 4.55
C GLY A 25 -10.36 -20.24 5.07
N LYS A 26 -10.69 -20.22 6.37
CA LYS A 26 -11.37 -19.09 7.04
C LYS A 26 -10.65 -18.54 8.28
N ARG A 27 -9.37 -18.85 8.52
CA ARG A 27 -8.67 -18.44 9.75
C ARG A 27 -7.23 -17.93 9.56
N LYS A 28 -7.01 -16.93 8.70
CA LYS A 28 -5.71 -16.23 8.65
C LYS A 28 -5.78 -14.72 8.89
N CYS A 29 -6.88 -14.04 8.62
CA CYS A 29 -6.97 -12.59 8.80
C CYS A 29 -6.99 -12.13 10.27
N PRO A 30 -7.80 -12.69 11.19
CA PRO A 30 -7.85 -12.19 12.57
C PRO A 30 -6.52 -12.37 13.32
N THR A 31 -5.86 -13.52 13.15
CA THR A 31 -4.56 -13.81 13.77
C THR A 31 -3.45 -12.90 13.24
N PHE A 32 -3.49 -12.56 11.95
CA PHE A 32 -2.56 -11.66 11.31
C PHE A 32 -2.74 -10.21 11.79
N ILE A 33 -3.98 -9.72 11.84
CA ILE A 33 -4.29 -8.39 12.37
C ILE A 33 -3.88 -8.29 13.85
N ASN A 34 -4.13 -9.31 14.66
CA ASN A 34 -3.65 -9.37 16.05
C ASN A 34 -2.12 -9.34 16.17
N TYR A 35 -1.39 -9.97 15.23
CA TYR A 35 0.07 -9.88 15.19
C TYR A 35 0.56 -8.46 14.85
N ILE A 36 -0.11 -7.76 13.93
CA ILE A 36 0.20 -6.36 13.59
C ILE A 36 -0.07 -5.44 14.78
N GLN A 37 -1.22 -5.61 15.44
CA GLN A 37 -1.60 -4.88 16.65
C GLN A 37 -0.59 -5.07 17.80
N LYS A 38 -0.01 -6.27 17.94
CA LYS A 38 0.97 -6.57 19.00
C LYS A 38 2.36 -6.00 18.71
N LYS A 39 2.73 -5.85 17.43
CA LYS A 39 4.08 -5.45 17.01
C LYS A 39 4.23 -3.94 16.80
N HIS A 40 3.12 -3.25 16.57
CA HIS A 40 3.06 -1.80 16.44
C HIS A 40 2.14 -1.31 17.56
N GLU A 41 2.66 -0.51 18.50
CA GLU A 41 1.88 0.07 19.61
C GLU A 41 0.64 0.79 19.05
N ILE A 42 -0.53 0.14 19.12
CA ILE A 42 -1.78 0.66 18.60
C ILE A 42 -2.82 0.54 19.70
N ASP A 43 -3.13 1.67 20.34
CA ASP A 43 -4.09 1.72 21.45
C ASP A 43 -5.55 1.48 21.02
N PHE A 44 -5.90 1.63 19.73
CA PHE A 44 -7.27 1.46 19.21
C PHE A 44 -7.27 0.92 17.76
N PRO A 45 -7.36 -0.41 17.56
CA PRO A 45 -7.19 -1.01 16.24
C PRO A 45 -8.41 -0.94 15.33
N GLU A 46 -9.63 -1.04 15.88
CA GLU A 46 -10.87 -1.13 15.09
C GLU A 46 -11.23 0.21 14.43
N GLU A 47 -10.76 1.32 14.99
CA GLU A 47 -10.94 2.67 14.43
C GLU A 47 -9.88 3.02 13.38
N ARG A 48 -8.77 2.28 13.32
CA ARG A 48 -7.59 2.60 12.49
C ARG A 48 -7.36 1.67 11.32
N TYR A 49 -8.00 0.51 11.31
CA TYR A 49 -7.77 -0.51 10.28
C TYR A 49 -9.09 -1.12 9.81
N ASN A 50 -9.27 -1.25 8.50
CA ASN A 50 -10.38 -1.99 7.92
C ASN A 50 -9.86 -2.95 6.85
N LEU A 51 -10.07 -4.25 7.01
CA LEU A 51 -9.67 -5.27 6.05
C LEU A 51 -10.87 -5.76 5.25
N GLN A 52 -10.82 -5.59 3.93
CA GLN A 52 -11.83 -6.05 2.99
C GLN A 52 -11.20 -7.07 2.04
N CYS A 53 -11.83 -8.23 1.86
CA CYS A 53 -11.36 -9.26 0.93
C CYS A 53 -12.39 -9.51 -0.16
N SER A 54 -11.94 -9.89 -1.35
CA SER A 54 -12.84 -10.35 -2.41
C SER A 54 -13.52 -11.65 -2.00
N ASP A 55 -14.71 -11.94 -2.55
CA ASP A 55 -15.50 -13.12 -2.20
C ASP A 55 -14.75 -14.45 -2.39
N ASN A 56 -13.86 -14.49 -3.37
CA ASN A 56 -12.99 -15.63 -3.68
C ASN A 56 -11.66 -15.63 -2.89
N ASN A 57 -11.44 -14.65 -2.00
CA ASN A 57 -10.22 -14.44 -1.23
C ASN A 57 -8.91 -14.38 -2.04
N THR A 58 -8.97 -14.07 -3.34
CA THR A 58 -7.76 -13.92 -4.17
C THR A 58 -7.07 -12.58 -3.94
N GLN A 59 -7.78 -11.62 -3.35
CA GLN A 59 -7.21 -10.34 -2.93
C GLN A 59 -7.84 -9.79 -1.67
N CYS A 60 -7.04 -9.03 -0.91
CA CYS A 60 -7.53 -8.24 0.23
C CYS A 60 -6.93 -6.82 0.22
N LEU A 61 -7.71 -5.86 0.69
CA LEU A 61 -7.36 -4.46 0.89
C LEU A 61 -7.44 -4.13 2.38
N LEU A 62 -6.30 -3.74 2.97
CA LEU A 62 -6.24 -3.22 4.33
C LEU A 62 -6.16 -1.70 4.28
N TYR A 63 -7.26 -1.04 4.60
CA TYR A 63 -7.32 0.40 4.81
C TYR A 63 -6.68 0.75 6.15
N VAL A 64 -5.75 1.70 6.13
CA VAL A 64 -5.02 2.17 7.32
C VAL A 64 -5.29 3.65 7.52
N TYR A 65 -6.08 3.99 8.53
CA TYR A 65 -6.44 5.37 8.92
C TYR A 65 -5.37 5.98 9.85
N GLN A 66 -4.10 5.79 9.49
CA GLN A 66 -2.98 6.46 10.13
C GLN A 66 -2.14 7.16 9.07
N GLU A 67 -2.03 8.48 9.17
CA GLU A 67 -1.28 9.24 8.17
C GLU A 67 0.23 8.97 8.27
N LYS A 68 0.85 8.62 7.15
CA LYS A 68 2.29 8.34 7.02
C LYS A 68 2.85 9.02 5.79
N SER A 69 4.18 9.17 5.73
CA SER A 69 4.85 9.50 4.47
C SER A 69 4.67 8.36 3.46
N PHE A 70 4.83 8.63 2.17
CA PHE A 70 4.69 7.62 1.13
C PHE A 70 5.61 6.41 1.39
N TRP A 71 6.87 6.66 1.69
CA TRP A 71 7.87 5.61 1.89
C TRP A 71 7.66 4.82 3.19
N ASP A 72 7.16 5.48 4.24
CA ASP A 72 6.75 4.78 5.46
C ASP A 72 5.55 3.88 5.22
N ALA A 73 4.53 4.37 4.50
CA ALA A 73 3.36 3.58 4.11
C ALA A 73 3.75 2.37 3.26
N HIS A 74 4.59 2.58 2.25
CA HIS A 74 5.14 1.51 1.41
C HIS A 74 5.88 0.46 2.23
N LYS A 75 6.77 0.90 3.12
CA LYS A 75 7.53 0.02 4.02
C LYS A 75 6.60 -0.82 4.88
N ILE A 76 5.55 -0.22 5.44
CA ILE A 76 4.54 -0.94 6.22
C ILE A 76 3.87 -2.01 5.35
N CYS A 77 3.32 -1.66 4.19
CA CYS A 77 2.66 -2.65 3.33
C CYS A 77 3.61 -3.80 2.92
N LYS A 78 4.88 -3.51 2.61
CA LYS A 78 5.88 -4.54 2.31
C LYS A 78 6.21 -5.43 3.50
N GLN A 79 6.30 -4.88 4.71
CA GLN A 79 6.46 -5.68 5.93
C GLN A 79 5.28 -6.61 6.18
N LEU A 80 4.09 -6.23 5.70
CA LEU A 80 2.88 -7.03 5.71
C LEU A 80 2.78 -8.02 4.55
N THR A 81 3.82 -8.14 3.71
CA THR A 81 3.84 -8.95 2.47
C THR A 81 2.84 -8.49 1.41
N GLY A 82 2.38 -7.25 1.49
CA GLY A 82 1.53 -6.61 0.49
C GLY A 82 2.25 -5.48 -0.25
N ASP A 83 1.49 -4.79 -1.08
CA ASP A 83 1.90 -3.61 -1.84
C ASP A 83 1.04 -2.41 -1.48
N LEU A 84 1.47 -1.20 -1.82
CA LEU A 84 0.55 -0.06 -1.82
C LEU A 84 -0.49 -0.30 -2.91
N TRP A 85 -1.75 -0.13 -2.53
CA TRP A 85 -2.88 -0.30 -3.44
C TRP A 85 -2.80 0.68 -4.62
N VAL A 86 -3.21 0.22 -5.79
CA VAL A 86 -3.43 1.05 -6.97
C VAL A 86 -4.89 0.87 -7.36
N PRO A 87 -5.75 1.90 -7.18
CA PRO A 87 -7.16 1.81 -7.54
C PRO A 87 -7.34 1.56 -9.03
N GLU A 88 -8.41 0.84 -9.36
CA GLU A 88 -8.95 0.85 -10.72
C GLU A 88 -9.61 2.22 -11.03
N THR A 89 -9.94 2.46 -12.29
CA THR A 89 -10.69 3.65 -12.73
C THR A 89 -12.02 3.75 -11.97
N ASP A 90 -12.41 4.97 -11.60
CA ASP A 90 -13.72 5.29 -11.01
C ASP A 90 -14.06 4.63 -9.65
N VAL A 91 -13.06 4.13 -8.93
CA VAL A 91 -13.27 3.63 -7.56
C VAL A 91 -13.68 4.78 -6.63
N ILE A 92 -14.82 4.61 -5.95
CA ILE A 92 -15.29 5.52 -4.92
C ILE A 92 -14.46 5.31 -3.65
N ILE A 93 -13.81 6.38 -3.19
CA ILE A 93 -13.04 6.40 -1.95
C ILE A 93 -13.56 7.50 -1.03
N HIS A 94 -13.50 7.26 0.28
CA HIS A 94 -13.99 8.18 1.29
C HIS A 94 -12.92 9.13 1.86
N TYR A 95 -11.64 8.80 1.67
CA TYR A 95 -10.50 9.58 2.14
C TYR A 95 -9.43 9.66 1.06
N ASP A 96 -8.50 10.60 1.22
CA ASP A 96 -7.30 10.67 0.39
C ASP A 96 -6.31 9.57 0.82
N TYR A 97 -5.90 8.73 -0.13
CA TYR A 97 -5.00 7.62 0.14
C TYR A 97 -3.74 7.67 -0.71
N TRP A 98 -2.61 7.33 -0.10
CA TRP A 98 -1.44 6.93 -0.87
C TRP A 98 -1.79 5.75 -1.76
N ILE A 99 -1.43 5.89 -3.03
CA ILE A 99 -1.51 4.81 -4.02
C ILE A 99 -0.12 4.43 -4.45
N GLY A 100 0.09 3.17 -4.85
CA GLY A 100 1.41 2.60 -5.12
C GLY A 100 2.06 3.07 -6.41
N ILE A 101 2.06 4.38 -6.67
CA ILE A 101 2.54 5.02 -7.90
C ILE A 101 3.55 6.12 -7.54
N TYR A 102 4.68 6.11 -8.23
CA TYR A 102 5.74 7.11 -8.06
C TYR A 102 6.35 7.51 -9.40
N LYS A 103 6.97 8.69 -9.41
CA LYS A 103 7.69 9.23 -10.56
C LYS A 103 9.09 8.65 -10.58
N LEU A 104 9.48 8.04 -11.69
CA LEU A 104 10.86 7.62 -11.94
C LEU A 104 11.69 8.86 -12.26
N LEU A 105 12.78 9.07 -11.52
CA LEU A 105 13.75 10.12 -11.82
C LEU A 105 14.64 9.63 -12.95
N THR A 106 14.30 10.00 -14.17
CA THR A 106 15.14 9.78 -15.36
C THR A 106 16.12 10.94 -15.53
N SER A 107 17.19 10.73 -16.29
CA SER A 107 18.12 11.81 -16.67
C SER A 107 17.40 12.97 -17.35
N ASP A 108 18.02 14.14 -17.33
CA ASP A 108 17.47 15.45 -17.75
C ASP A 108 16.98 15.53 -19.22
N ASP A 109 17.19 14.48 -20.03
CA ASP A 109 16.85 14.41 -21.45
C ASP A 109 15.44 13.80 -21.76
N ILE A 110 14.62 13.53 -20.74
CA ILE A 110 13.24 13.02 -20.96
C ILE A 110 12.22 14.11 -20.65
N ASP A 111 11.55 14.60 -21.70
CA ASP A 111 10.58 15.70 -21.65
C ASP A 111 9.31 15.37 -20.83
N GLU A 112 8.99 14.08 -20.63
CA GLU A 112 7.81 13.67 -19.87
C GLU A 112 8.16 12.78 -18.66
N PRO A 113 7.55 13.04 -17.48
CA PRO A 113 7.78 12.24 -16.30
C PRO A 113 7.20 10.82 -16.47
N VAL A 114 8.04 9.81 -16.26
CA VAL A 114 7.61 8.41 -16.28
C VAL A 114 7.05 8.03 -14.92
N TRP A 115 5.76 7.68 -14.87
CA TRP A 115 5.09 7.19 -13.67
C TRP A 115 4.93 5.68 -13.70
N MET A 116 5.23 5.03 -12.57
CA MET A 116 5.18 3.57 -12.47
C MET A 116 4.61 3.10 -11.14
N THR A 117 4.05 1.89 -11.15
CA THR A 117 3.64 1.20 -9.93
C THR A 117 4.84 0.70 -9.14
N MET A 118 4.64 0.34 -7.87
CA MET A 118 5.64 -0.38 -7.05
C MET A 118 6.06 -1.74 -7.64
N THR A 119 5.29 -2.27 -8.58
CA THR A 119 5.60 -3.51 -9.32
C THR A 119 6.13 -3.25 -10.73
N HIS A 120 6.52 -1.99 -11.03
CA HIS A 120 7.13 -1.56 -12.29
C HIS A 120 6.22 -1.66 -13.53
N HIS A 121 4.91 -1.53 -13.36
CA HIS A 121 4.00 -1.31 -14.49
C HIS A 121 3.92 0.18 -14.83
N ILE A 122 4.07 0.51 -16.11
CA ILE A 122 3.84 1.85 -16.65
C ILE A 122 2.33 2.09 -16.72
N LEU A 123 1.89 3.29 -16.35
CA LEU A 123 0.47 3.61 -16.24
C LEU A 123 0.01 4.57 -17.34
N ASN A 124 -1.21 4.34 -17.85
CA ASN A 124 -1.87 5.23 -18.80
C ASN A 124 -2.38 6.52 -18.12
N LYS A 125 -2.49 7.59 -18.93
CA LYS A 125 -2.83 8.96 -18.48
C LYS A 125 -4.28 9.13 -17.95
N GLU A 126 -5.17 8.16 -18.18
CA GLU A 126 -6.63 8.30 -18.00
C GLU A 126 -7.10 8.52 -16.55
N ASN A 127 -6.36 8.00 -15.55
CA ASN A 127 -6.72 8.13 -14.14
C ASN A 127 -6.17 9.41 -13.46
N TRP A 128 -5.30 10.13 -14.13
CA TRP A 128 -4.75 11.38 -13.62
C TRP A 128 -5.78 12.50 -13.76
N VAL A 129 -5.77 13.46 -12.83
CA VAL A 129 -6.52 14.69 -13.07
C VAL A 129 -5.86 15.50 -14.16
N THR A 130 -6.62 15.73 -15.23
CA THR A 130 -6.21 16.39 -16.48
C THR A 130 -5.57 17.77 -16.24
N ASP A 131 -6.05 18.51 -15.24
CA ASP A 131 -5.55 19.86 -14.90
C ASP A 131 -4.40 19.87 -13.89
N SER A 132 -3.99 18.69 -13.39
CA SER A 132 -2.93 18.55 -12.38
C SER A 132 -1.54 18.26 -12.97
N LEU A 133 -1.42 18.32 -14.30
CA LEU A 133 -0.17 18.07 -15.03
C LEU A 133 0.89 19.16 -14.86
N ILE A 134 0.68 20.16 -13.98
CA ILE A 134 1.76 21.02 -13.48
C ILE A 134 2.59 20.19 -12.49
N PHE A 135 3.40 19.28 -13.05
CA PHE A 135 4.34 18.46 -12.30
C PHE A 135 5.50 19.33 -11.83
N GLN A 136 5.38 19.87 -10.61
CA GLN A 136 6.55 20.45 -9.97
C GLN A 136 7.57 19.35 -9.69
N ASP A 137 8.87 19.65 -9.80
CA ASP A 137 9.95 18.66 -9.68
C ASP A 137 9.93 17.87 -8.37
N SER A 138 9.35 18.44 -7.31
CA SER A 138 9.22 17.83 -5.98
C SER A 138 8.03 16.86 -5.83
N MET A 139 7.14 16.76 -6.82
CA MET A 139 5.94 15.92 -6.79
C MET A 139 6.23 14.54 -7.41
N ASN A 140 6.75 13.63 -6.60
CA ASN A 140 7.26 12.33 -7.07
C ASN A 140 6.41 11.13 -6.63
N CYS A 141 5.29 11.37 -5.96
CA CYS A 141 4.39 10.31 -5.48
C CYS A 141 2.94 10.65 -5.82
N ALA A 142 2.08 9.65 -5.96
CA ALA A 142 0.68 9.87 -6.28
C ALA A 142 -0.25 9.57 -5.09
N VAL A 143 -1.34 10.32 -5.02
CA VAL A 143 -2.43 10.14 -4.06
C VAL A 143 -3.74 10.01 -4.82
N ALA A 144 -4.62 9.09 -4.43
CA ALA A 144 -6.01 9.08 -4.90
C ALA A 144 -6.84 10.00 -4.02
N LYS A 145 -7.60 10.91 -4.63
CA LYS A 145 -8.34 11.95 -3.89
C LYS A 145 -9.84 11.70 -3.84
N ALA A 146 -10.41 11.72 -2.63
CA ALA A 146 -11.84 11.47 -2.41
C ALA A 146 -12.71 12.55 -3.07
N MET A 147 -12.36 13.83 -2.89
CA MET A 147 -13.08 14.96 -3.49
C MET A 147 -13.04 15.01 -5.02
N LYS A 148 -12.31 14.09 -5.65
CA LYS A 148 -12.08 14.03 -7.09
C LYS A 148 -12.38 12.63 -7.62
N SER A 149 -13.33 11.95 -6.98
CA SER A 149 -13.83 10.63 -7.39
C SER A 149 -12.71 9.60 -7.58
N GLY A 150 -11.73 9.58 -6.67
CA GLY A 150 -10.63 8.61 -6.71
C GLY A 150 -9.53 8.92 -7.73
N LYS A 151 -9.64 10.02 -8.50
CA LYS A 151 -8.60 10.40 -9.46
C LYS A 151 -7.26 10.66 -8.80
N TRP A 152 -6.19 10.41 -9.55
CA TRP A 152 -4.82 10.46 -9.08
C TRP A 152 -4.24 11.87 -9.21
N TYR A 153 -3.51 12.27 -8.18
CA TYR A 153 -2.83 13.57 -8.11
C TYR A 153 -1.35 13.40 -7.77
N PRO A 154 -0.45 14.11 -8.46
CA PRO A 154 0.95 14.17 -8.07
C PRO A 154 1.09 14.99 -6.79
N THR A 155 1.96 14.55 -5.88
CA THR A 155 2.26 15.26 -4.64
C THR A 155 3.65 14.92 -4.11
N ALA A 156 4.13 15.71 -3.16
CA ALA A 156 5.43 15.47 -2.53
C ALA A 156 5.36 14.26 -1.59
N CYS A 157 6.26 13.30 -1.76
CA CYS A 157 6.30 12.04 -0.98
C CYS A 157 6.41 12.22 0.54
N ARG A 158 6.88 13.39 0.99
CA ARG A 158 6.99 13.77 2.42
C ARG A 158 5.66 14.20 3.06
N ARG A 159 4.60 14.43 2.27
CA ARG A 159 3.25 14.67 2.78
C ARG A 159 2.77 13.46 3.57
N ARG A 160 1.66 13.61 4.29
CA ARG A 160 1.10 12.52 5.08
C ARG A 160 -0.33 12.29 4.63
N PHE A 161 -0.65 11.03 4.36
CA PHE A 161 -1.98 10.57 3.98
C PHE A 161 -2.24 9.20 4.59
N PHE A 162 -3.50 8.82 4.69
CA PHE A 162 -3.88 7.42 4.89
C PHE A 162 -3.38 6.57 3.74
N PHE A 163 -3.38 5.25 3.92
CA PHE A 163 -2.90 4.34 2.88
C PHE A 163 -3.67 3.03 2.90
N VAL A 164 -3.63 2.33 1.77
CA VAL A 164 -4.26 1.01 1.62
C VAL A 164 -3.19 0.03 1.20
N CYS A 165 -3.07 -1.08 1.93
CA CYS A 165 -2.22 -2.20 1.54
C CYS A 165 -3.04 -3.23 0.76
N HIS A 166 -2.51 -3.66 -0.39
CA HIS A 166 -3.10 -4.68 -1.25
C HIS A 166 -2.32 -5.99 -1.11
N PHE A 167 -3.04 -7.07 -0.83
CA PHE A 167 -2.53 -8.42 -0.79
C PHE A 167 -3.14 -9.21 -1.94
N LYS A 168 -2.31 -9.84 -2.76
CA LYS A 168 -2.72 -10.78 -3.81
C LYS A 168 -2.21 -12.16 -3.43
N PHE A 169 -3.06 -13.19 -3.59
CA PHE A 169 -2.78 -14.57 -3.20
C PHE A 169 -2.86 -15.52 -4.39
#